data_AF-A0A1G4K9X4-F1
#
_entry.id   AF-A0A1G4K9X4-F1
#
_cell.length_a   1.000
_cell.length_b   1.000
_cell.length_c   1.000
_cell.angle_alpha   90.00
_cell.angle_beta   90.00
_cell.angle_gamma   90.00
#
_symmetry.space_group_name_H-M   'P 1'
#
loop_
_entity.id
_entity.type
_entity.pdbx_description
1 polymer ?
#
loop_
_entity_poly.entity_id
_entity_poly.type
_entity_poly.pdbx_seq_one_letter_code
_entity_poly.pdbx_strand_id
1 'polypeptide(L)'
;MSFLQNFHLSPGQTIRSTRGFKWNTAKTPNNGQDQYSPSLGEQGSPLFSTPQKTQSATITDFNYTPSHQKPYLDATQGTTVSSHKDLKEIVETTLGSHGVLNQAVKLPKGENVSEWIAVHCVDFYNQINMLYGAITEFCSPESCPRMIATSEYEYLWYVKPGSPPLSVSAPKYVEYLMKWCQEQFDDEAVFPSKPNVPFAASFADSNARPILKRLFRIYAHIYCHHFNEMLELNLQTVLNTSFRHFCLFTQEFQLLKKQDYGPLIELVQELKDR
;
A
#
# COMPACT_ATOMS: atom_id res chain seq x y z
N MET A 1 27.64 0.49 -15.22
CA MET A 1 27.80 0.70 -13.76
C MET A 1 26.61 0.03 -13.11
N SER A 2 26.79 -1.01 -12.31
CA SER A 2 25.67 -1.87 -11.88
C SER A 2 24.96 -1.30 -10.66
N PHE A 3 23.65 -1.07 -10.76
CA PHE A 3 22.79 -0.63 -9.66
C PHE A 3 22.81 -1.61 -8.46
N LEU A 4 23.14 -2.88 -8.71
CA LEU A 4 23.16 -3.95 -7.72
C LEU A 4 24.42 -3.98 -6.82
N GLN A 5 25.45 -3.18 -7.12
CA GLN A 5 26.75 -3.31 -6.47
C GLN A 5 26.81 -2.77 -5.03
N ASN A 6 25.76 -2.09 -4.56
CA ASN A 6 25.64 -1.56 -3.19
C ASN A 6 24.97 -2.54 -2.19
N PHE A 7 24.49 -3.71 -2.62
CA PHE A 7 23.85 -4.70 -1.73
C PHE A 7 24.84 -5.67 -1.05
N HIS A 8 26.04 -5.20 -0.68
CA HIS A 8 27.06 -6.04 -0.03
C HIS A 8 27.02 -5.91 1.50
N LEU A 9 26.19 -6.73 2.15
CA LEU A 9 26.11 -6.84 3.60
C LEU A 9 27.42 -7.38 4.21
N SER A 10 28.00 -6.65 5.17
CA SER A 10 29.10 -7.16 6.00
C SER A 10 28.55 -8.09 7.10
N PRO A 11 29.07 -9.32 7.26
CA PRO A 11 28.53 -10.26 8.24
C PRO A 11 29.03 -9.96 9.67
N GLY A 12 28.08 -9.74 10.58
CA GLY A 12 28.26 -10.00 12.02
C GLY A 12 28.60 -8.79 12.91
N GLN A 13 27.56 -8.14 13.44
CA GLN A 13 27.57 -7.67 14.83
C GLN A 13 26.22 -8.00 15.50
N THR A 14 26.29 -8.71 16.64
CA THR A 14 25.13 -9.10 17.43
C THR A 14 24.85 -8.06 18.51
N ILE A 15 23.71 -7.37 18.42
CA ILE A 15 23.23 -6.48 19.49
C ILE A 15 22.09 -7.17 20.24
N ARG A 16 22.24 -7.31 21.57
CA ARG A 16 21.30 -8.02 22.44
C ARG A 16 19.98 -7.24 22.58
N SER A 17 18.86 -7.87 22.23
CA SER A 17 17.53 -7.37 22.62
C SER A 17 17.23 -7.73 24.08
N THR A 18 17.01 -6.72 24.92
CA THR A 18 16.55 -6.87 26.31
C THR A 18 15.21 -6.18 26.52
N ARG A 19 14.11 -6.91 26.29
CA ARG A 19 12.83 -6.78 27.03
C ARG A 19 11.93 -7.98 26.72
N GLY A 20 11.65 -8.79 27.74
CA GLY A 20 10.75 -9.94 27.60
C GLY A 20 9.29 -9.53 27.63
N PHE A 21 8.49 -10.12 26.74
CA PHE A 21 7.03 -10.07 26.82
C PHE A 21 6.54 -10.88 28.04
N LYS A 22 5.63 -10.32 28.82
CA LYS A 22 4.83 -11.06 29.82
C LYS A 22 3.36 -10.93 29.49
N TRP A 23 2.72 -12.07 29.24
CA TRP A 23 1.27 -12.20 29.06
C TRP A 23 0.57 -12.01 30.41
N ASN A 24 -0.49 -11.20 30.46
CA ASN A 24 -1.34 -11.11 31.65
C ASN A 24 -2.81 -10.89 31.28
N THR A 25 -3.55 -11.99 31.21
CA THR A 25 -5.01 -12.03 31.22
C THR A 25 -5.55 -11.72 32.61
N ALA A 26 -6.50 -10.79 32.74
CA ALA A 26 -7.27 -10.60 33.96
C ALA A 26 -8.77 -10.42 33.63
N LYS A 27 -9.61 -11.15 34.36
CA LYS A 27 -11.08 -11.05 34.32
C LYS A 27 -11.58 -10.07 35.37
N THR A 28 -12.71 -9.41 35.11
CA THR A 28 -13.44 -8.59 36.09
C THR A 28 -14.17 -9.46 37.13
N PRO A 29 -14.15 -9.12 38.43
CA PRO A 29 -15.05 -9.65 39.45
C PRO A 29 -16.23 -8.70 39.74
N ASN A 30 -17.26 -9.18 40.44
CA ASN A 30 -18.38 -8.35 40.92
C ASN A 30 -18.83 -8.75 42.35
N ASN A 31 -19.18 -7.73 43.15
CA ASN A 31 -19.95 -7.72 44.41
C ASN A 31 -19.51 -8.51 45.67
N GLY A 32 -19.59 -7.84 46.83
CA GLY A 32 -19.93 -8.52 48.11
C GLY A 32 -19.40 -7.93 49.43
N GLN A 33 -20.17 -7.03 50.07
CA GLN A 33 -20.40 -6.88 51.53
C GLN A 33 -19.37 -6.27 52.53
N ASP A 34 -19.85 -5.21 53.21
CA ASP A 34 -19.94 -5.00 54.68
C ASP A 34 -18.70 -4.93 55.62
N GLN A 35 -18.39 -3.75 56.20
CA GLN A 35 -18.79 -3.31 57.58
C GLN A 35 -18.03 -2.09 58.18
N TYR A 36 -18.76 -1.32 59.01
CA TYR A 36 -18.36 -0.40 60.11
C TYR A 36 -17.58 0.94 59.88
N SER A 37 -18.03 1.97 60.60
CA SER A 37 -17.56 3.37 60.70
C SER A 37 -16.99 3.65 62.12
N PRO A 38 -16.73 4.90 62.59
CA PRO A 38 -16.42 6.20 61.94
C PRO A 38 -15.23 6.97 62.60
N SER A 39 -14.77 8.12 62.05
CA SER A 39 -14.68 9.44 62.75
C SER A 39 -13.80 10.53 62.08
N LEU A 40 -14.29 11.77 62.18
CA LEU A 40 -13.61 13.08 62.36
C LEU A 40 -12.25 13.40 61.66
N GLY A 41 -12.23 14.56 60.99
CA GLY A 41 -11.27 15.63 61.35
C GLY A 41 -10.32 16.21 60.29
N GLU A 42 -10.53 17.49 59.98
CA GLU A 42 -9.50 18.51 59.70
C GLU A 42 -8.72 18.58 58.36
N GLN A 43 -8.06 19.73 58.22
CA GLN A 43 -7.54 20.35 57.00
C GLN A 43 -6.10 19.90 56.70
N GLY A 44 -5.70 19.93 55.42
CA GLY A 44 -4.29 19.75 55.06
C GLY A 44 -4.03 19.71 53.56
N SER A 45 -3.70 20.86 52.97
CA SER A 45 -3.13 20.94 51.63
C SER A 45 -1.63 20.62 51.66
N PRO A 46 -1.11 19.71 50.82
CA PRO A 46 0.32 19.68 50.52
C PRO A 46 0.60 20.42 49.21
N LEU A 47 1.27 21.58 49.31
CA LEU A 47 2.06 22.08 48.18
C LEU A 47 3.19 21.07 47.92
N PHE A 48 3.19 20.36 46.79
CA PHE A 48 4.40 19.93 46.09
C PHE A 48 4.02 19.33 44.71
N SER A 49 4.21 20.11 43.64
CA SER A 49 4.04 19.63 42.26
C SER A 49 5.34 19.04 41.74
N THR A 50 5.38 17.72 41.54
CA THR A 50 6.49 17.04 40.86
C THR A 50 6.51 17.42 39.37
N PRO A 51 7.68 17.68 38.74
CA PRO A 51 7.71 18.03 37.32
C PRO A 51 7.22 16.89 36.44
N GLN A 52 6.16 17.11 35.66
CA GLN A 52 5.77 16.18 34.61
C GLN A 52 6.85 16.17 33.52
N LYS A 53 7.57 15.05 33.43
CA LYS A 53 8.50 14.76 32.36
C LYS A 53 7.70 14.64 31.06
N THR A 54 7.79 15.65 30.20
CA THR A 54 7.18 15.64 28.86
C THR A 54 7.69 14.43 28.10
N GLN A 55 6.85 13.40 28.00
CA GLN A 55 7.09 12.33 27.05
C GLN A 55 6.81 12.92 25.67
N SER A 56 7.86 13.08 24.88
CA SER A 56 7.74 13.29 23.44
C SER A 56 7.11 12.05 22.83
N ALA A 57 5.78 12.04 22.76
CA ALA A 57 5.07 11.07 21.94
C ALA A 57 5.52 11.28 20.49
N THR A 58 6.05 10.24 19.85
CA THR A 58 6.33 10.26 18.42
C THR A 58 4.99 10.44 17.70
N ILE A 59 4.80 11.58 17.03
CA ILE A 59 3.53 11.91 16.38
C ILE A 59 3.41 11.07 15.11
N THR A 60 2.56 10.05 15.13
CA THR A 60 2.27 9.18 13.98
C THR A 60 1.10 9.66 13.13
N ASP A 61 0.42 10.75 13.51
CA ASP A 61 -0.81 11.28 12.86
C ASP A 61 -0.61 11.78 11.42
N PHE A 62 0.64 11.83 10.92
CA PHE A 62 0.97 12.23 9.55
C PHE A 62 1.25 11.07 8.60
N ASN A 63 1.18 9.82 9.08
CA ASN A 63 1.42 8.63 8.28
C ASN A 63 0.17 8.27 7.46
N TYR A 64 0.36 7.54 6.35
CA TYR A 64 -0.74 7.13 5.48
C TYR A 64 -1.65 6.11 6.17
N THR A 65 -2.96 6.34 6.13
CA THR A 65 -4.00 5.42 6.60
C THR A 65 -4.53 4.58 5.43
N PRO A 66 -4.32 3.24 5.42
CA PRO A 66 -4.80 2.37 4.34
C PRO A 66 -6.31 2.37 4.19
N SER A 67 -6.79 2.41 2.95
CA SER A 67 -8.22 2.45 2.60
C SER A 67 -8.52 1.44 1.49
N HIS A 68 -9.24 0.36 1.80
CA HIS A 68 -9.49 -0.73 0.86
C HIS A 68 -10.68 -0.42 -0.06
N GLN A 69 -10.46 -0.40 -1.38
CA GLN A 69 -11.54 -0.24 -2.36
C GLN A 69 -12.24 -1.58 -2.58
N LYS A 70 -13.57 -1.59 -2.70
CA LYS A 70 -14.30 -2.82 -3.06
C LYS A 70 -13.85 -3.33 -4.45
N PRO A 71 -13.88 -4.64 -4.73
CA PRO A 71 -13.70 -5.16 -6.08
C PRO A 71 -14.65 -4.45 -7.06
N TYR A 72 -14.20 -4.21 -8.29
CA TYR A 72 -15.00 -3.50 -9.29
C TYR A 72 -16.29 -4.23 -9.68
N LEU A 73 -16.25 -5.57 -9.68
CA LEU A 73 -17.41 -6.43 -9.92
C LEU A 73 -17.81 -7.12 -8.63
N ASP A 74 -19.08 -6.99 -8.24
CA ASP A 74 -19.66 -7.81 -7.17
C ASP A 74 -19.80 -9.27 -7.65
N ALA A 75 -19.31 -10.21 -6.85
CA ALA A 75 -19.48 -11.64 -7.13
C ALA A 75 -20.98 -12.01 -7.04
N THR A 76 -21.56 -12.46 -8.16
CA THR A 76 -22.95 -12.89 -8.22
C THR A 76 -23.18 -14.11 -7.30
N GLN A 77 -24.20 -14.03 -6.44
CA GLN A 77 -24.59 -15.17 -5.59
C GLN A 77 -25.12 -16.31 -6.48
N GLY A 78 -24.26 -17.26 -6.84
CA GLY A 78 -24.64 -18.41 -7.66
C GLY A 78 -23.51 -19.34 -8.08
N THR A 79 -22.26 -18.86 -8.20
CA THR A 79 -21.10 -19.71 -8.52
C THR A 79 -20.61 -20.47 -7.29
N THR A 80 -21.21 -21.64 -7.05
CA THR A 80 -20.66 -22.64 -6.13
C THR A 80 -19.33 -23.17 -6.68
N VAL A 81 -18.21 -22.57 -6.26
CA VAL A 81 -16.87 -23.08 -6.59
C VAL A 81 -16.65 -24.38 -5.83
N SER A 82 -16.88 -25.49 -6.51
CA SER A 82 -16.52 -26.82 -6.02
C SER A 82 -15.00 -26.88 -5.83
N SER A 83 -14.55 -27.20 -4.61
CA SER A 83 -13.16 -27.31 -4.17
C SER A 83 -12.44 -26.00 -3.78
N HIS A 84 -12.64 -25.60 -2.53
CA HIS A 84 -11.71 -24.73 -1.78
C HIS A 84 -10.30 -25.31 -1.58
N LYS A 85 -10.07 -26.57 -1.97
CA LYS A 85 -8.77 -27.25 -1.84
C LYS A 85 -7.90 -26.99 -3.07
N ASP A 86 -8.48 -27.14 -4.26
CA ASP A 86 -7.77 -26.87 -5.52
C ASP A 86 -7.42 -25.39 -5.67
N LEU A 87 -8.24 -24.47 -5.14
CA LEU A 87 -7.95 -23.04 -5.08
C LEU A 87 -6.81 -22.63 -4.11
N LYS A 88 -6.41 -23.52 -3.20
CA LYS A 88 -5.22 -23.32 -2.35
C LYS A 88 -3.98 -24.01 -2.91
N GLU A 89 -4.16 -25.09 -3.68
CA GLU A 89 -3.07 -25.80 -4.36
C GLU A 89 -2.64 -25.06 -5.65
N ILE A 90 -3.61 -24.54 -6.41
CA ILE A 90 -3.47 -23.29 -7.20
C ILE A 90 -3.27 -22.14 -6.19
N VAL A 91 -2.66 -21.02 -6.57
CA VAL A 91 -2.08 -20.02 -5.64
C VAL A 91 -0.79 -20.51 -4.99
N GLU A 92 -0.80 -21.53 -4.11
CA GLU A 92 0.46 -22.02 -3.50
C GLU A 92 1.43 -22.56 -4.56
N THR A 93 0.94 -23.29 -5.58
CA THR A 93 1.77 -23.69 -6.74
C THR A 93 1.97 -22.55 -7.75
N THR A 94 1.02 -21.60 -7.87
CA THR A 94 1.07 -20.60 -8.96
C THR A 94 1.97 -19.41 -8.67
N LEU A 95 2.23 -19.08 -7.41
CA LEU A 95 3.21 -18.08 -6.97
C LEU A 95 4.65 -18.36 -7.47
N GLY A 96 4.95 -19.59 -7.88
CA GLY A 96 6.26 -19.99 -8.42
C GLY A 96 6.35 -20.09 -9.94
N SER A 97 5.30 -19.82 -10.71
CA SER A 97 5.26 -20.18 -12.14
C SER A 97 5.24 -18.98 -13.12
N HIS A 98 6.38 -18.79 -13.78
CA HIS A 98 6.63 -17.78 -14.83
C HIS A 98 5.47 -17.58 -15.83
N GLY A 99 4.84 -18.69 -16.26
CA GLY A 99 3.80 -18.71 -17.29
C GLY A 99 2.42 -18.23 -16.84
N VAL A 100 2.07 -18.29 -15.56
CA VAL A 100 0.70 -17.99 -15.10
C VAL A 100 0.41 -16.49 -15.15
N LEU A 101 1.31 -15.63 -14.66
CA LEU A 101 1.12 -14.17 -14.73
C LEU A 101 1.02 -13.66 -16.18
N ASN A 102 1.81 -14.24 -17.09
CA ASN A 102 1.78 -13.92 -18.53
C ASN A 102 0.48 -14.35 -19.24
N GLN A 103 -0.28 -15.28 -18.65
CA GLN A 103 -1.62 -15.65 -19.12
C GLN A 103 -2.70 -14.84 -18.41
N ALA A 104 -2.53 -14.58 -17.11
CA ALA A 104 -3.49 -13.87 -16.26
C ALA A 104 -3.72 -12.41 -16.69
N VAL A 105 -2.75 -11.74 -17.34
CA VAL A 105 -2.94 -10.38 -17.85
C VAL A 105 -3.78 -10.31 -19.14
N LYS A 106 -3.91 -11.41 -19.88
CA LYS A 106 -4.54 -11.39 -21.21
C LYS A 106 -6.05 -11.25 -21.10
N LEU A 107 -6.63 -10.45 -21.99
CA LEU A 107 -8.08 -10.32 -22.10
C LEU A 107 -8.73 -11.70 -22.36
N PRO A 108 -9.68 -12.17 -21.53
CA PRO A 108 -10.40 -13.40 -21.80
C PRO A 108 -11.30 -13.27 -23.04
N LYS A 109 -11.58 -14.40 -23.71
CA LYS A 109 -12.32 -14.38 -24.98
C LYS A 109 -13.78 -13.97 -24.76
N GLY A 110 -14.16 -12.83 -25.33
CA GLY A 110 -15.53 -12.30 -25.28
C GLY A 110 -15.73 -11.18 -24.24
N GLU A 111 -14.73 -10.90 -23.40
CA GLU A 111 -14.79 -9.84 -22.39
C GLU A 111 -14.54 -8.44 -22.98
N ASN A 112 -15.04 -7.41 -22.28
CA ASN A 112 -14.81 -6.02 -22.65
C ASN A 112 -13.44 -5.53 -22.16
N VAL A 113 -12.67 -4.88 -23.05
CA VAL A 113 -11.33 -4.34 -22.75
C VAL A 113 -11.35 -3.32 -21.61
N SER A 114 -12.34 -2.42 -21.58
CA SER A 114 -12.43 -1.39 -20.55
C SER A 114 -12.81 -1.96 -19.19
N GLU A 115 -13.73 -2.92 -19.14
CA GLU A 115 -14.08 -3.63 -17.89
C GLU A 115 -12.88 -4.41 -17.34
N TRP A 116 -12.15 -5.12 -18.20
CA TRP A 116 -10.94 -5.85 -17.81
C TRP A 116 -9.86 -4.93 -17.25
N ILE A 117 -9.64 -3.78 -17.89
CA ILE A 117 -8.73 -2.73 -17.39
C ILE A 117 -9.24 -2.12 -16.09
N ALA A 118 -10.54 -1.90 -15.92
CA ALA A 118 -11.11 -1.32 -14.71
C ALA A 118 -10.92 -2.23 -13.50
N VAL A 119 -11.24 -3.53 -13.62
CA VAL A 119 -10.98 -4.55 -12.58
C VAL A 119 -9.52 -4.51 -12.14
N HIS A 120 -8.59 -4.60 -13.09
CA HIS A 120 -7.16 -4.60 -12.77
C HIS A 120 -6.67 -3.27 -12.17
N CYS A 121 -7.22 -2.12 -12.58
CA CYS A 121 -6.87 -0.84 -11.96
C CYS A 121 -7.22 -0.81 -10.47
N VAL A 122 -8.38 -1.34 -10.09
CA VAL A 122 -8.81 -1.44 -8.68
C VAL A 122 -7.99 -2.47 -7.92
N ASP A 123 -7.68 -3.61 -8.53
CA ASP A 123 -6.84 -4.65 -7.91
C ASP A 123 -5.40 -4.16 -7.66
N PHE A 124 -4.80 -3.44 -8.61
CA PHE A 124 -3.48 -2.83 -8.42
C PHE A 124 -3.50 -1.72 -7.37
N TYR A 125 -4.56 -0.90 -7.32
CA TYR A 125 -4.73 0.06 -6.22
C TYR A 125 -4.74 -0.64 -4.86
N ASN A 126 -5.53 -1.70 -4.71
CA ASN A 126 -5.65 -2.45 -3.46
C ASN A 126 -4.33 -3.14 -3.06
N GLN A 127 -3.62 -3.75 -4.02
CA GLN A 127 -2.31 -4.36 -3.77
C GLN A 127 -1.27 -3.33 -3.31
N ILE A 128 -1.20 -2.16 -3.97
CA ILE A 128 -0.26 -1.09 -3.61
C ILE A 128 -0.63 -0.45 -2.27
N ASN A 129 -1.93 -0.27 -1.98
CA ASN A 129 -2.44 0.19 -0.68
C ASN A 129 -2.00 -0.76 0.45
N MET A 130 -2.12 -2.08 0.25
CA MET A 130 -1.65 -3.05 1.24
C MET A 130 -0.12 -3.07 1.40
N LEU A 131 0.64 -2.99 0.30
CA LEU A 131 2.11 -2.92 0.33
C LEU A 131 2.60 -1.66 1.05
N TYR A 132 2.06 -0.49 0.70
CA TYR A 132 2.45 0.77 1.35
C TYR A 132 1.98 0.82 2.81
N GLY A 133 0.79 0.28 3.12
CA GLY A 133 0.30 0.14 4.48
C GLY A 133 1.21 -0.67 5.40
N ALA A 134 1.95 -1.64 4.86
CA ALA A 134 2.93 -2.41 5.63
C ALA A 134 4.21 -1.62 5.99
N ILE A 135 4.52 -0.53 5.29
CA ILE A 135 5.71 0.31 5.55
C ILE A 135 5.40 1.74 5.99
N THR A 136 4.12 2.06 6.21
CA THR A 136 3.67 3.44 6.51
C THR A 136 4.25 4.02 7.80
N GLU A 137 4.67 3.19 8.75
CA GLU A 137 5.34 3.64 9.98
C GLU A 137 6.79 4.11 9.76
N PHE A 138 7.43 3.68 8.66
CA PHE A 138 8.80 4.05 8.30
C PHE A 138 8.87 5.25 7.33
N CYS A 139 7.75 5.59 6.69
CA CYS A 139 7.63 6.69 5.73
C CYS A 139 6.93 7.91 6.35
N SER A 140 7.71 8.83 6.93
CA SER A 140 7.21 10.04 7.59
C SER A 140 7.63 11.31 6.85
N PRO A 141 7.08 12.50 7.17
CA PRO A 141 7.56 13.78 6.64
C PRO A 141 9.04 14.07 6.95
N GLU A 142 9.59 13.48 8.01
CA GLU A 142 10.98 13.62 8.44
C GLU A 142 11.91 12.65 7.69
N SER A 143 11.52 11.38 7.50
CA SER A 143 12.32 10.41 6.75
C SER A 143 12.26 10.66 5.24
N CYS A 144 11.08 11.05 4.74
CA CYS A 144 10.79 11.25 3.32
C CYS A 144 10.16 12.64 3.05
N PRO A 145 10.92 13.75 3.24
CA PRO A 145 10.41 15.12 3.14
C PRO A 145 9.98 15.54 1.72
N ARG A 146 10.35 14.77 0.69
CA ARG A 146 9.92 14.93 -0.70
C ARG A 146 9.53 13.57 -1.28
N MET A 147 8.49 13.51 -2.10
CA MET A 147 8.15 12.31 -2.87
C MET A 147 9.17 12.12 -4.02
N ILE A 148 10.19 11.30 -3.78
CA ILE A 148 11.27 11.02 -4.73
C ILE A 148 11.43 9.53 -5.01
N ALA A 149 12.04 9.19 -6.14
CA ALA A 149 12.53 7.86 -6.48
C ALA A 149 13.96 7.98 -7.03
N THR A 150 14.95 7.72 -6.17
CA THR A 150 16.33 8.26 -6.24
C THR A 150 16.41 9.79 -6.13
N SER A 151 17.63 10.34 -6.04
CA SER A 151 17.87 11.79 -6.02
C SER A 151 17.55 12.52 -7.33
N GLU A 152 17.34 11.78 -8.42
CA GLU A 152 17.19 12.34 -9.77
C GLU A 152 15.72 12.56 -10.19
N TYR A 153 14.76 11.86 -9.55
CA TYR A 153 13.34 11.95 -9.88
C TYR A 153 12.52 12.41 -8.67
N GLU A 154 11.90 13.58 -8.81
CA GLU A 154 10.92 14.11 -7.84
C GLU A 154 9.52 14.15 -8.45
N TYR A 155 8.53 13.63 -7.72
CA TYR A 155 7.14 13.61 -8.13
C TYR A 155 6.35 14.73 -7.43
N LEU A 156 6.03 15.78 -8.18
CA LEU A 156 5.25 16.91 -7.69
C LEU A 156 3.74 16.64 -7.78
N TRP A 157 2.95 17.27 -6.90
CA TRP A 157 1.49 17.12 -6.84
C TRP A 157 0.73 18.44 -7.09
N TYR A 158 -0.39 18.35 -7.82
CA TYR A 158 -1.29 19.48 -8.05
C TYR A 158 -2.34 19.55 -6.93
N VAL A 159 -2.12 20.39 -5.92
CA VAL A 159 -3.03 20.53 -4.77
C VAL A 159 -4.40 21.10 -5.17
N LYS A 160 -4.44 21.95 -6.21
CA LYS A 160 -5.69 22.45 -6.81
C LYS A 160 -5.60 22.41 -8.34
N PRO A 161 -6.70 22.16 -9.07
CA PRO A 161 -6.74 22.35 -10.52
C PRO A 161 -6.29 23.77 -10.89
N GLY A 162 -5.34 23.88 -11.82
CA GLY A 162 -4.78 25.17 -12.27
C GLY A 162 -3.72 25.80 -11.35
N SER A 163 -3.39 25.24 -10.19
CA SER A 163 -2.20 25.68 -9.43
C SER A 163 -0.91 25.15 -10.07
N PRO A 164 0.26 25.75 -9.83
CA PRO A 164 1.53 25.06 -10.08
C PRO A 164 1.60 23.77 -9.24
N PRO A 165 2.32 22.73 -9.70
CA PRO A 165 2.55 21.54 -8.91
C PRO A 165 3.57 21.83 -7.80
N LEU A 166 3.33 21.29 -6.61
CA LEU A 166 4.14 21.54 -5.43
C LEU A 166 4.91 20.28 -5.00
N SER A 167 6.08 20.50 -4.41
CA SER A 167 6.80 19.48 -3.66
C SER A 167 6.08 19.22 -2.34
N VAL A 168 5.94 17.95 -1.99
CA VAL A 168 5.27 17.45 -0.78
C VAL A 168 6.01 16.20 -0.30
N SER A 169 5.91 15.90 1.00
CA SER A 169 6.50 14.66 1.57
C SER A 169 5.87 13.41 0.95
N ALA A 170 6.61 12.31 0.96
CA ALA A 170 6.14 11.04 0.38
C ALA A 170 4.83 10.53 0.99
N PRO A 171 4.61 10.46 2.33
CA PRO A 171 3.33 10.01 2.88
C PRO A 171 2.18 10.94 2.49
N LYS A 172 2.41 12.27 2.43
CA LYS A 172 1.39 13.24 2.01
C LYS A 172 1.05 13.11 0.52
N TYR A 173 2.05 12.83 -0.31
CA TYR A 173 1.85 12.54 -1.73
C TYR A 173 1.03 11.27 -1.92
N VAL A 174 1.33 10.20 -1.18
CA VAL A 174 0.62 8.92 -1.25
C VAL A 174 -0.82 9.08 -0.76
N GLU A 175 -1.06 9.79 0.34
CA GLU A 175 -2.40 10.15 0.81
C GLU A 175 -3.23 10.84 -0.28
N TYR A 176 -2.69 11.91 -0.90
CA TYR A 176 -3.39 12.62 -1.98
C TYR A 176 -3.62 11.75 -3.21
N LEU A 177 -2.64 10.91 -3.59
CA LEU A 177 -2.76 10.00 -4.72
C LEU A 177 -3.85 8.97 -4.48
N MET A 178 -3.80 8.28 -3.34
CA MET A 178 -4.74 7.21 -3.03
C MET A 178 -6.16 7.74 -2.90
N LYS A 179 -6.35 8.89 -2.22
CA LYS A 179 -7.65 9.57 -2.16
C LYS A 179 -8.15 9.93 -3.55
N TRP A 180 -7.32 10.52 -4.40
CA TRP A 180 -7.70 10.87 -5.76
C TRP A 180 -8.07 9.63 -6.59
N CYS A 181 -7.37 8.50 -6.43
CA CYS A 181 -7.77 7.25 -7.09
C CYS A 181 -9.16 6.77 -6.66
N GLN A 182 -9.49 6.81 -5.36
CA GLN A 182 -10.83 6.48 -4.87
C GLN A 182 -11.88 7.43 -5.46
N GLU A 183 -11.61 8.73 -5.50
CA GLU A 183 -12.47 9.73 -6.16
C GLU A 183 -12.67 9.46 -7.67
N GLN A 184 -11.78 8.71 -8.34
CA GLN A 184 -12.03 8.24 -9.71
C GLN A 184 -12.84 6.94 -9.76
N PHE A 185 -12.58 5.99 -8.85
CA PHE A 185 -13.29 4.70 -8.81
C PHE A 185 -14.75 4.83 -8.35
N ASP A 186 -15.06 5.82 -7.52
CA ASP A 186 -16.40 6.11 -7.02
C ASP A 186 -17.22 6.99 -8.00
N ASP A 187 -16.60 7.50 -9.08
CA ASP A 187 -17.29 8.28 -10.12
C ASP A 187 -17.92 7.37 -11.17
N GLU A 188 -19.24 7.20 -11.09
CA GLU A 188 -20.08 6.44 -12.03
C GLU A 188 -19.97 6.89 -13.50
N ALA A 189 -19.48 8.11 -13.79
CA ALA A 189 -19.20 8.55 -15.16
C ALA A 189 -17.87 8.02 -15.71
N VAL A 190 -16.98 7.54 -14.83
CA VAL A 190 -15.65 7.01 -15.18
C VAL A 190 -15.58 5.49 -14.98
N PHE A 191 -16.12 4.99 -13.87
CA PHE A 191 -16.19 3.59 -13.46
C PHE A 191 -17.67 3.18 -13.24
N PRO A 192 -18.43 2.92 -14.33
CA PRO A 192 -19.87 2.66 -14.24
C PRO A 192 -20.20 1.31 -13.58
N SER A 193 -20.74 1.33 -12.35
CA SER A 193 -21.04 0.09 -11.60
C SER A 193 -22.22 -0.72 -12.16
N LYS A 194 -22.98 -0.14 -13.10
CA LYS A 194 -24.24 -0.69 -13.62
C LYS A 194 -24.00 -1.45 -14.93
N PRO A 195 -24.45 -2.71 -15.08
CA PRO A 195 -24.15 -3.57 -16.22
C PRO A 195 -24.71 -3.10 -17.57
N ASN A 196 -25.56 -2.07 -17.60
CA ASN A 196 -26.14 -1.48 -18.81
C ASN A 196 -25.51 -0.13 -19.19
N VAL A 197 -24.47 0.32 -18.49
CA VAL A 197 -23.79 1.60 -18.76
C VAL A 197 -22.38 1.29 -19.29
N PRO A 198 -22.11 1.50 -20.59
CA PRO A 198 -20.80 1.21 -21.16
C PRO A 198 -19.77 2.25 -20.73
N PHE A 199 -18.52 1.82 -20.60
CA PHE A 199 -17.37 2.72 -20.45
C PHE A 199 -17.26 3.70 -21.63
N ALA A 200 -16.73 4.90 -21.36
CA ALA A 200 -16.29 5.81 -22.40
C ALA A 200 -15.23 5.16 -23.30
N ALA A 201 -15.33 5.36 -24.62
CA ALA A 201 -14.39 4.78 -25.59
C ALA A 201 -12.92 5.18 -25.36
N SER A 202 -12.67 6.31 -24.68
CA SER A 202 -11.34 6.80 -24.32
C SER A 202 -10.88 6.42 -22.91
N PHE A 203 -11.65 5.62 -22.16
CA PHE A 203 -11.39 5.28 -20.75
C PHE A 203 -9.94 4.82 -20.47
N ALA A 204 -9.41 3.94 -21.33
CA ALA A 204 -8.05 3.41 -21.19
C ALA A 204 -6.98 4.51 -21.19
N ASP A 205 -7.12 5.52 -22.05
CA ASP A 205 -6.17 6.62 -22.21
C ASP A 205 -6.45 7.81 -21.27
N SER A 206 -7.73 8.13 -21.06
CA SER A 206 -8.18 9.31 -20.32
C SER A 206 -8.19 9.10 -18.80
N ASN A 207 -8.39 7.86 -18.34
CA ASN A 207 -8.64 7.57 -16.92
C ASN A 207 -7.69 6.48 -16.38
N ALA A 208 -7.70 5.29 -16.98
CA ALA A 208 -6.88 4.16 -16.50
C ALA A 208 -5.36 4.44 -16.60
N ARG A 209 -4.89 4.93 -17.76
CA ARG A 209 -3.48 5.31 -17.99
C ARG A 209 -2.98 6.33 -16.95
N PRO A 210 -3.66 7.46 -16.67
CA PRO A 210 -3.30 8.37 -15.57
C PRO A 210 -3.27 7.73 -14.18
N ILE A 211 -4.23 6.87 -13.83
CA ILE A 211 -4.29 6.15 -12.55
C ILE A 211 -3.06 5.26 -12.39
N LEU A 212 -2.82 4.36 -13.34
CA LEU A 212 -1.70 3.42 -13.32
C LEU A 212 -0.35 4.15 -13.31
N LYS A 213 -0.19 5.21 -14.13
CA LYS A 213 1.05 6.02 -14.14
C LYS A 213 1.32 6.75 -12.82
N ARG A 214 0.28 7.06 -12.04
CA ARG A 214 0.44 7.60 -10.68
C ARG A 214 0.78 6.48 -9.69
N LEU A 215 0.02 5.39 -9.69
CA LEU A 215 0.26 4.21 -8.84
C LEU A 215 1.69 3.66 -8.97
N PHE A 216 2.26 3.63 -10.18
CA PHE A 216 3.65 3.25 -10.43
C PHE A 216 4.68 4.03 -9.59
N ARG A 217 4.40 5.31 -9.27
CA ARG A 217 5.30 6.16 -8.47
C ARG A 217 5.43 5.66 -7.03
N ILE A 218 4.43 4.95 -6.52
CA ILE A 218 4.46 4.35 -5.18
C ILE A 218 5.40 3.14 -5.18
N TYR A 219 5.36 2.28 -6.21
CA TYR A 219 6.37 1.24 -6.39
C TYR A 219 7.78 1.83 -6.51
N ALA A 220 7.96 2.87 -7.32
CA ALA A 220 9.25 3.55 -7.47
C ALA A 220 9.79 4.08 -6.14
N HIS A 221 8.93 4.67 -5.30
CA HIS A 221 9.33 5.13 -3.98
C HIS A 221 9.67 3.96 -3.02
N ILE A 222 8.83 2.92 -2.96
CA ILE A 222 9.08 1.72 -2.14
C ILE A 222 10.42 1.07 -2.50
N TYR A 223 10.68 0.81 -3.78
CA TYR A 223 11.92 0.17 -4.23
C TYR A 223 13.17 1.01 -3.97
N CYS A 224 13.08 2.34 -4.08
CA CYS A 224 14.24 3.21 -3.90
C CYS A 224 14.53 3.57 -2.43
N HIS A 225 13.52 3.56 -1.54
CA HIS A 225 13.66 4.12 -0.18
C HIS A 225 13.19 3.20 0.95
N HIS A 226 12.34 2.20 0.67
CA HIS A 226 11.76 1.30 1.69
C HIS A 226 11.93 -0.20 1.40
N PHE A 227 12.92 -0.55 0.57
CA PHE A 227 13.17 -1.95 0.19
C PHE A 227 13.79 -2.77 1.32
N ASN A 228 14.52 -2.14 2.25
CA ASN A 228 15.11 -2.82 3.40
C ASN A 228 14.03 -3.28 4.38
N GLU A 229 13.06 -2.42 4.66
CA GLU A 229 11.89 -2.68 5.49
C GLU A 229 11.02 -3.77 4.85
N MET A 230 10.87 -3.76 3.52
CA MET A 230 10.21 -4.85 2.78
C MET A 230 10.94 -6.19 2.89
N LEU A 231 12.28 -6.21 3.00
CA LEU A 231 13.05 -7.42 3.25
C LEU A 231 12.91 -7.89 4.71
N GLU A 232 12.97 -6.97 5.68
CA GLU A 232 12.80 -7.29 7.11
C GLU A 232 11.41 -7.85 7.44
N LEU A 233 10.37 -7.33 6.78
CA LEU A 233 9.00 -7.84 6.86
C LEU A 233 8.75 -9.10 6.02
N ASN A 234 9.74 -9.60 5.28
CA ASN A 234 9.66 -10.74 4.36
C ASN A 234 8.62 -10.57 3.22
N LEU A 235 8.35 -9.33 2.81
CA LEU A 235 7.36 -8.96 1.79
C LEU A 235 7.95 -8.79 0.38
N GLN A 236 9.27 -8.88 0.21
CA GLN A 236 9.96 -8.70 -1.08
C GLN A 236 9.39 -9.57 -2.21
N THR A 237 8.97 -10.80 -1.93
CA THR A 237 8.37 -11.70 -2.93
C THR A 237 6.99 -11.19 -3.36
N VAL A 238 6.18 -10.68 -2.42
CA VAL A 238 4.85 -10.12 -2.69
C VAL A 238 4.97 -8.83 -3.51
N LEU A 239 5.88 -7.94 -3.10
CA LEU A 239 6.22 -6.71 -3.82
C LEU A 239 6.66 -7.01 -5.27
N ASN A 240 7.63 -7.90 -5.45
CA ASN A 240 8.14 -8.27 -6.78
C ASN A 240 7.07 -8.94 -7.65
N THR A 241 6.23 -9.80 -7.08
CA THR A 241 5.15 -10.47 -7.82
C THR A 241 4.09 -9.47 -8.28
N SER A 242 3.66 -8.58 -7.39
CA SER A 242 2.67 -7.54 -7.68
C SER A 242 3.20 -6.52 -8.70
N PHE A 243 4.45 -6.08 -8.56
CA PHE A 243 5.11 -5.18 -9.50
C PHE A 243 5.34 -5.83 -10.88
N ARG A 244 5.74 -7.10 -10.93
CA ARG A 244 5.86 -7.87 -12.18
C ARG A 244 4.51 -7.98 -12.88
N HIS A 245 3.45 -8.34 -12.15
CA HIS A 245 2.08 -8.39 -12.68
C HIS A 245 1.65 -7.02 -13.24
N PHE A 246 1.89 -5.93 -12.50
CA PHE A 246 1.62 -4.56 -12.92
C PHE A 246 2.35 -4.18 -14.22
N CYS A 247 3.64 -4.52 -14.35
CA CYS A 247 4.44 -4.20 -15.54
C CYS A 247 4.02 -5.02 -16.76
N LEU A 248 3.64 -6.29 -16.59
CA LEU A 248 3.12 -7.13 -17.66
C LEU A 248 1.76 -6.61 -18.15
N PHE A 249 0.85 -6.28 -17.23
CA PHE A 249 -0.48 -5.77 -17.55
C PHE A 249 -0.42 -4.42 -18.28
N THR A 250 0.34 -3.47 -17.73
CA THR A 250 0.48 -2.12 -18.32
C THR A 250 1.19 -2.15 -19.68
N GLN A 251 1.98 -3.18 -19.98
CA GLN A 251 2.56 -3.39 -21.31
C GLN A 251 1.54 -4.00 -22.29
N GLU A 252 0.80 -5.06 -21.90
CA GLU A 252 -0.17 -5.76 -22.76
C GLU A 252 -1.20 -4.77 -23.35
N PHE A 253 -1.74 -3.89 -22.51
CA PHE A 253 -2.70 -2.85 -22.91
C PHE A 253 -2.06 -1.50 -23.29
N GLN A 254 -0.73 -1.43 -23.40
CA GLN A 254 0.04 -0.24 -23.82
C GLN A 254 -0.25 1.02 -22.97
N LEU A 255 -0.60 0.82 -21.70
CA LEU A 255 -0.98 1.84 -20.73
C LEU A 255 0.25 2.61 -20.22
N LEU A 256 1.41 1.97 -20.12
CA LEU A 256 2.69 2.63 -19.80
C LEU A 256 3.72 2.45 -20.92
N LYS A 257 4.50 3.50 -21.18
CA LYS A 257 5.61 3.52 -22.16
C LYS A 257 6.95 3.43 -21.42
N LYS A 258 8.02 3.05 -22.13
CA LYS A 258 9.37 2.92 -21.54
C LYS A 258 9.83 4.14 -20.72
N GLN A 259 9.52 5.34 -21.21
CA GLN A 259 9.81 6.62 -20.53
C GLN A 259 9.09 6.81 -19.18
N ASP A 260 7.97 6.10 -18.96
CA ASP A 260 7.18 6.23 -17.74
C ASP A 260 7.78 5.43 -16.57
N TYR A 261 8.66 4.46 -16.86
CA TYR A 261 9.34 3.64 -15.84
C TYR A 261 10.49 4.36 -15.11
N GLY A 262 11.02 5.44 -15.70
CA GLY A 262 12.05 6.29 -15.10
C GLY A 262 13.19 5.50 -14.43
N PRO A 263 13.40 5.64 -13.10
CA PRO A 263 14.51 5.02 -12.38
C PRO A 263 14.41 3.48 -12.30
N LEU A 264 13.24 2.87 -12.46
CA LEU A 264 13.08 1.40 -12.39
C LEU A 264 13.23 0.70 -13.74
N ILE A 265 13.66 1.39 -14.81
CA ILE A 265 13.67 0.80 -16.16
C ILE A 265 14.55 -0.46 -16.29
N GLU A 266 15.63 -0.57 -15.51
CA GLU A 266 16.47 -1.79 -15.43
C GLU A 266 15.75 -2.93 -14.70
N LEU A 267 15.15 -2.63 -13.53
CA LEU A 267 14.37 -3.61 -12.75
C LEU A 267 13.15 -4.14 -13.54
N VAL A 268 12.48 -3.29 -14.31
CA VAL A 268 11.36 -3.68 -15.18
C VAL A 268 11.83 -4.61 -16.31
N GLN A 269 13.07 -4.49 -16.80
CA GLN A 269 13.62 -5.45 -17.76
C GLN A 269 13.93 -6.78 -17.05
N GLU A 270 14.66 -6.74 -15.93
CA GLU A 270 15.07 -7.93 -15.17
C GLU A 270 13.88 -8.78 -14.68
N LEU A 271 12.80 -8.16 -14.20
CA LEU A 271 11.61 -8.87 -13.71
C LEU A 271 10.67 -9.37 -14.83
N LYS A 272 10.85 -8.89 -16.07
CA LYS A 272 10.07 -9.36 -17.23
C LYS A 272 10.73 -10.54 -17.94
N ASP A 273 12.05 -10.61 -17.91
CA ASP A 273 12.84 -11.68 -18.55
C ASP A 273 13.03 -12.90 -17.62
N ARG A 274 12.60 -12.79 -16.34
CA ARG A 274 12.51 -13.86 -15.33
C ARG A 274 11.07 -14.32 -15.10
#